data_AF-A0A432IBW7-F1
#
_entry.id   AF-A0A432IBW7-F1
#
_cell.length_a   1.000
_cell.length_b   1.000
_cell.length_c   1.000
_cell.angle_alpha   90.00
_cell.angle_beta   90.00
_cell.angle_gamma   90.00
#
_symmetry.space_group_name_H-M   'P 1'
#
loop_
_entity.id
_entity.type
_entity.pdbx_description
1 polymer ?
#
loop_
_entity_poly.entity_id
_entity_poly.type
_entity_poly.pdbx_seq_one_letter_code
_entity_poly.pdbx_strand_id
1 'polypeptide(L)' 'MKKLLFTAFFLLFGLSQSYSQTKRIIYADENYKQIDFTEYSKKMKSGLYFFARFENDTAVFKKLRTLLWS' A
#
# COMPACT_ATOMS: atom_id res chain seq x y z
N MET A 1 -13.59 0.92 -46.50
CA MET A 1 -12.22 0.69 -45.95
C MET A 1 -11.84 1.64 -44.80
N LYS A 2 -12.16 2.94 -44.86
CA LYS A 2 -11.81 3.91 -43.80
C LYS A 2 -12.37 3.60 -42.38
N LYS A 3 -13.55 2.97 -42.29
CA LYS A 3 -14.17 2.59 -41.00
C LYS A 3 -13.40 1.49 -40.25
N LEU A 4 -12.72 0.60 -40.98
CA LEU A 4 -11.97 -0.52 -40.39
C LEU A 4 -10.69 -0.04 -39.68
N LEU A 5 -10.07 1.03 -40.20
CA LEU A 5 -8.91 1.69 -39.62
C LEU A 5 -9.24 2.37 -38.27
N PHE A 6 -10.41 3.00 -38.16
CA PHE A 6 -10.85 3.64 -36.92
C PHE A 6 -11.11 2.63 -35.80
N THR A 7 -11.70 1.47 -36.12
CA THR A 7 -11.92 0.39 -35.14
C THR A 7 -10.62 -0.26 -34.67
N ALA A 8 -9.64 -0.43 -35.57
CA ALA A 8 -8.32 -0.96 -35.19
C ALA A 8 -7.56 0.02 -34.29
N PHE A 9 -7.67 1.33 -34.56
CA PHE A 9 -7.09 2.37 -33.71
C PHE A 9 -7.70 2.36 -32.31
N PHE A 10 -9.03 2.26 -32.20
CA PHE A 10 -9.70 2.23 -30.88
C PHE A 10 -9.32 1.00 -30.03
N LEU A 11 -9.15 -0.16 -30.65
CA LEU A 11 -8.73 -1.39 -29.96
C LEU A 11 -7.28 -1.32 -29.46
N LEU A 12 -6.38 -0.68 -30.19
CA LEU A 12 -4.97 -0.52 -29.79
C LEU A 12 -4.78 0.49 -28.66
N PHE A 13 -5.59 1.55 -28.62
CA PHE A 13 -5.52 2.57 -27.56
C PHE A 13 -6.25 2.17 -26.28
N GLY A 14 -7.20 1.22 -26.34
CA GLY A 14 -7.94 0.75 -25.16
C GLY A 14 -7.15 -0.19 -24.23
N LEU A 15 -6.07 -0.81 -24.71
CA LEU A 15 -5.32 -1.83 -23.95
C LEU A 15 -4.23 -1.26 -23.02
N SER A 16 -3.98 0.05 -23.03
CA SER A 16 -2.87 0.66 -22.29
C SER A 16 -3.25 1.21 -20.91
N GLN A 17 -4.50 1.05 -20.46
CA GLN A 17 -4.89 1.44 -19.11
C GLN A 17 -4.61 0.33 -18.09
N SER A 18 -3.32 0.04 -17.89
CA SER A 18 -2.88 -0.65 -16.67
C SER A 18 -3.07 0.30 -15.50
N TYR A 19 -4.19 0.18 -14.78
CA TYR A 19 -4.37 0.82 -13.49
C TYR A 19 -3.29 0.29 -12.55
N SER A 20 -2.21 1.06 -12.40
CA SER A 20 -1.20 0.81 -11.37
C SER A 20 -1.87 1.04 -10.02
N GLN A 21 -2.46 -0.01 -9.45
CA GLN A 21 -2.82 -0.04 -8.04
C GLN A 21 -1.53 0.00 -7.23
N THR A 22 -1.01 1.21 -7.04
CA THR A 22 0.17 1.44 -6.23
C THR A 22 -0.20 1.20 -4.78
N LYS A 23 0.03 -0.01 -4.28
CA LYS A 23 -0.17 -0.34 -2.88
C LYS A 23 0.68 0.60 -2.02
N ARG A 24 0.03 1.52 -1.30
CA ARG A 24 0.72 2.44 -0.40
C ARG A 24 0.88 1.79 0.97
N ILE A 25 2.11 1.75 1.49
CA ILE A 25 2.38 1.27 2.85
C ILE A 25 2.41 2.49 3.79
N ILE A 26 1.64 2.41 4.88
CA ILE A 26 1.57 3.45 5.92
C ILE A 26 2.02 2.81 7.23
N TYR A 27 3.00 3.42 7.90
CA TYR A 27 3.49 3.00 9.21
C TYR A 27 2.89 3.89 10.29
N ALA A 28 2.45 3.29 11.38
CA ALA A 28 1.87 4.02 12.51
C ALA A 28 2.40 3.52 13.85
N ASP A 29 2.49 4.44 14.80
CA ASP A 29 2.87 4.18 16.18
C ASP A 29 1.68 3.62 17.00
N GLU A 30 1.96 3.33 18.27
CA GLU A 30 0.99 2.86 19.26
C GLU A 30 -0.22 3.79 19.42
N ASN A 31 -0.03 5.10 19.19
CA ASN A 31 -1.02 6.17 19.32
C ASN A 31 -1.76 6.48 18.01
N TYR A 32 -1.65 5.62 16.98
CA TYR A 32 -2.23 5.85 15.66
C TYR A 32 -1.66 7.05 14.91
N LYS A 33 -0.50 7.57 15.31
CA LYS A 33 0.21 8.60 14.56
C LYS A 33 1.00 7.95 13.44
N GLN A 34 0.90 8.51 12.24
CA GLN A 34 1.72 8.08 11.12
C GLN A 34 3.18 8.45 11.40
N ILE A 35 4.10 7.51 11.19
CA ILE A 35 5.53 7.66 11.40
C ILE A 35 6.29 7.18 10.15
N ASP A 36 7.56 7.57 10.05
CA ASP A 36 8.43 7.08 8.99
C ASP A 36 8.87 5.64 9.22
N PHE A 37 9.26 4.96 8.15
CA PHE A 37 9.79 3.59 8.23
C PHE A 37 11.00 3.50 9.17
N THR A 38 11.86 4.52 9.20
CA THR A 38 13.05 4.54 10.07
C THR A 38 12.66 4.54 11.55
N GLU A 39 11.68 5.34 11.93
CA GLU A 39 11.18 5.38 13.31
C GLU A 39 10.46 4.08 13.66
N TYR A 40 9.61 3.60 12.76
CA TYR A 40 8.93 2.31 12.89
C TYR A 40 9.93 1.16 13.12
N SER A 41 11.00 1.11 12.32
CA SER A 41 12.05 0.10 12.40
C SER A 41 12.81 0.18 13.71
N LYS A 42 13.13 1.39 14.20
CA LYS A 42 13.76 1.58 15.52
C LYS A 42 12.87 1.07 16.65
N LYS A 43 11.58 1.41 16.64
CA LYS A 43 10.63 0.94 17.64
C LYS A 43 10.45 -0.58 17.60
N MET A 44 10.31 -1.19 16.41
CA MET A 44 10.29 -2.66 16.27
C MET A 44 11.55 -3.33 16.82
N LYS A 45 12.74 -2.79 16.53
CA LYS A 45 14.02 -3.36 16.99
C LYS A 45 14.23 -3.31 18.50
N SER A 46 13.50 -2.46 19.22
CA SER A 46 13.57 -2.39 20.69
C SER A 46 13.08 -3.67 21.38
N GLY A 47 12.31 -4.51 20.67
CA GLY A 47 11.69 -5.70 21.26
C GLY A 47 10.55 -5.40 22.23
N LEU A 48 10.12 -4.15 22.36
CA LEU A 48 9.00 -3.73 23.22
C LEU A 48 7.66 -3.70 22.48
N TYR A 49 7.69 -3.86 21.15
CA TYR A 49 6.54 -3.72 20.26
C TYR A 49 6.42 -4.90 19.31
N PHE A 50 5.18 -5.25 18.98
CA PHE A 50 4.82 -6.12 17.89
C PHE A 50 4.06 -5.35 16.79
N PHE A 51 3.84 -6.01 15.66
CA PHE A 51 3.25 -5.44 14.45
C PHE A 51 1.83 -5.96 14.20
N ALA A 52 0.88 -5.07 13.95
CA ALA A 52 -0.45 -5.36 13.42
C ALA A 52 -0.56 -4.89 11.96
N ARG A 53 -1.00 -5.79 11.06
CA ARG A 53 -1.20 -5.53 9.63
C ARG A 53 -2.68 -5.37 9.32
N PHE A 54 -3.03 -4.35 8.57
CA PHE A 54 -4.33 -4.24 7.92
C PHE A 54 -4.11 -3.99 6.43
N GLU A 55 -4.89 -4.67 5.58
CA GLU A 55 -4.79 -4.55 4.14
C GLU A 55 -6.14 -4.14 3.58
N ASN A 56 -6.11 -3.13 2.72
CA ASN A 56 -7.18 -2.73 1.83
C ASN A 56 -6.62 -2.83 0.40
N ASP A 57 -7.48 -2.97 -0.61
CA ASP A 57 -7.10 -3.25 -2.01
C ASP A 57 -6.05 -2.27 -2.56
N THR A 58 -6.01 -1.04 -2.01
CA THR A 58 -5.10 0.04 -2.42
C THR A 58 -4.01 0.40 -1.39
N ALA A 59 -4.09 -0.10 -0.15
CA ALA A 59 -3.19 0.33 0.92
C ALA A 59 -2.92 -0.75 1.99
N VAL A 60 -1.69 -0.77 2.50
CA VAL A 60 -1.27 -1.61 3.63
C VAL A 60 -0.96 -0.72 4.82
N PHE A 61 -1.64 -0.93 5.93
CA PHE A 61 -1.38 -0.23 7.19
C PHE A 61 -0.62 -1.14 8.15
N LYS A 62 0.49 -0.63 8.70
CA LYS A 62 1.33 -1.32 9.68
C LYS A 62 1.39 -0.55 10.98
N LYS A 63 0.81 -1.10 12.04
CA LYS A 63 0.72 -0.46 13.36
C LYS A 63 1.58 -1.18 14.40
N LEU A 64 2.29 -0.41 15.22
CA LEU A 64 2.93 -0.92 16.43
C LEU A 64 1.92 -1.13 17.56
N ARG A 65 2.05 -2.25 18.27
CA ARG A 65 1.36 -2.49 19.54
C ARG A 65 2.36 -2.94 20.60
N THR A 66 2.21 -2.45 21.82
CA THR A 66 3.05 -2.85 22.96
C THR A 66 2.84 -4.32 23.32
N LEU A 67 3.90 -4.99 23.75
CA LEU A 67 3.92 -6.41 24.16
C LEU A 67 3.17 -6.73 25.48
N LEU A 68 2.35 -5.82 26.00
CA LEU A 68 1.58 -6.07 27.22
C LEU A 68 0.42 -7.03 26.93
N TRP A 69 0.48 -8.21 27.58
CA TRP A 69 -0.39 -9.40 27.48
C TRP A 69 -0.04 -10.40 26.38
N SER A 70 0.94 -11.26 26.67
CA SER A 70 0.88 -12.70 26.39
C SER A 70 1.51 -13.47 27.54
#